data_AF-A0A928CKX7-F1
#
_entry.id   AF-A0A928CKX7-F1
#
_cell.length_a   1.000
_cell.length_b   1.000
_cell.length_c   1.000
_cell.angle_alpha   90.00
_cell.angle_beta   90.00
_cell.angle_gamma   90.00
#
_symmetry.space_group_name_H-M   'P 1'
#
loop_
_entity.id
_entity.type
_entity.pdbx_description
1 polymer ?
#
loop_
_entity_poly.entity_id
_entity_poly.type
_entity_poly.pdbx_seq_one_letter_code
_entity_poly.pdbx_strand_id
1 'polypeptide(L)'
;MHRYCCNCSPELICSDFWGKYSVEEFIQRGRFMEKIKSLLSETSPIRWLFYGDSITHGAKHTCGKRDFSELFRERILWEMQRRNDLVLNSAYSGFKTVDLLRDFDFRAAAFKPHVAFVMIGTNDSASEIDLAEYQKQLNELLDKFAAIDCQVVLQTPPPVLRNLDEQRVRVPEFAEAARQVAQKRNVPLIDHFKLWQECPAEFYLHADVLHPNALGHIKLAHDIFKAMDIFDIQSSWVCRFYAPESL
;
A
#
# COMPACT_ATOMS: atom_id res chain seq x y z
N MET A 1 -37.21 -21.33 -25.26
CA MET A 1 -35.88 -21.63 -25.85
C MET A 1 -35.12 -20.31 -25.88
N HIS A 2 -33.97 -20.08 -25.26
CA HIS A 2 -32.90 -20.95 -24.76
C HIS A 2 -32.48 -20.57 -23.33
N ARG A 3 -32.15 -21.62 -22.56
CA ARG A 3 -31.46 -21.57 -21.27
C ARG A 3 -29.96 -21.39 -21.53
N TYR A 4 -29.31 -20.48 -20.83
CA TYR A 4 -27.90 -20.65 -20.48
C TYR A 4 -27.82 -20.80 -18.97
N CYS A 5 -27.78 -22.07 -18.57
CA CYS A 5 -27.55 -22.54 -17.23
C CYS A 5 -26.02 -22.60 -17.08
N CYS A 6 -25.45 -21.64 -16.36
CA CYS A 6 -24.06 -21.73 -15.89
C CYS A 6 -24.12 -22.10 -14.41
N ASN A 7 -24.20 -23.41 -14.16
CA ASN A 7 -23.80 -23.99 -12.89
C ASN A 7 -22.28 -23.80 -12.75
N CYS A 8 -21.86 -22.79 -12.03
CA CYS A 8 -20.53 -22.75 -11.44
C CYS A 8 -20.73 -22.59 -9.93
N SER A 9 -20.28 -23.59 -9.18
CA SER A 9 -20.28 -23.59 -7.72
C SER A 9 -19.47 -22.39 -7.19
N PRO A 10 -19.87 -21.78 -6.07
CA PRO A 10 -19.18 -20.61 -5.49
C PRO A 10 -17.71 -20.84 -5.10
N GLU A 11 -17.27 -22.11 -5.06
CA GLU A 11 -15.94 -22.51 -4.59
C GLU A 11 -14.81 -22.24 -5.59
N LEU A 12 -15.11 -21.92 -6.86
CA LEU A 12 -14.11 -21.85 -7.94
C LEU A 12 -13.59 -20.44 -8.28
N ILE A 13 -14.07 -19.37 -7.62
CA ILE A 13 -13.63 -18.00 -7.94
C ILE A 13 -12.44 -17.54 -7.07
N CYS A 14 -12.15 -18.22 -5.95
CA CYS A 14 -11.27 -17.65 -4.93
C CYS A 14 -9.78 -18.05 -5.04
N SER A 15 -9.43 -19.24 -5.55
CA SER A 15 -8.03 -19.70 -5.60
C SER A 15 -7.29 -19.32 -6.88
N ASP A 16 -7.96 -19.38 -8.02
CA ASP A 16 -7.28 -19.41 -9.32
C ASP A 16 -7.07 -18.02 -9.93
N PHE A 17 -7.84 -17.02 -9.49
CA PHE A 17 -7.72 -15.64 -10.00
C PHE A 17 -6.50 -14.88 -9.44
N TRP A 18 -5.97 -15.32 -8.29
CA TRP A 18 -4.91 -14.61 -7.56
C TRP A 18 -3.70 -15.50 -7.22
N GLY A 19 -3.78 -16.81 -7.51
CA GLY A 19 -2.84 -17.83 -7.02
C GLY A 19 -1.69 -18.22 -7.96
N LYS A 20 -1.51 -17.58 -9.12
CA LYS A 20 -0.50 -18.00 -10.11
C LYS A 20 0.40 -16.88 -10.65
N TYR A 21 0.71 -15.89 -9.83
CA TYR A 21 1.82 -14.99 -10.12
C TYR A 21 2.98 -15.37 -9.20
N SER A 22 4.06 -15.88 -9.78
CA SER A 22 5.31 -16.17 -9.08
C SER A 22 5.77 -14.90 -8.37
N VAL A 23 5.63 -14.89 -7.04
CA VAL A 23 6.11 -13.85 -6.13
C VAL A 23 7.63 -13.64 -6.24
N GLU A 24 8.31 -14.52 -6.97
CA GLU A 24 9.77 -14.64 -7.05
C GLU A 24 10.44 -13.67 -8.03
N GLU A 25 9.73 -13.04 -8.98
CA GLU A 25 10.39 -12.16 -9.98
C GLU A 25 10.35 -10.66 -9.69
N PHE A 26 9.52 -10.16 -8.76
CA PHE A 26 9.26 -8.70 -8.69
C PHE A 26 9.39 -8.02 -7.33
N ILE A 27 9.91 -8.70 -6.33
CA ILE A 27 10.47 -8.02 -5.17
C ILE A 27 11.97 -7.99 -5.40
N GLN A 28 12.62 -6.82 -5.30
CA GLN A 28 14.06 -6.76 -4.98
C GLN A 28 14.25 -7.36 -3.56
N ARG A 29 14.07 -8.67 -3.45
CA ARG A 29 13.87 -9.44 -2.22
C ARG A 29 15.17 -9.66 -1.45
N GLY A 30 16.30 -9.18 -1.96
CA GLY A 30 17.61 -9.65 -1.49
C GLY A 30 18.10 -9.09 -0.15
N ARG A 31 17.78 -7.84 0.25
CA ARG A 31 18.40 -7.23 1.45
C ARG A 31 17.55 -6.24 2.27
N PHE A 32 16.51 -5.62 1.73
CA PHE A 32 15.93 -4.41 2.37
C PHE A 32 14.77 -4.67 3.33
N MET A 33 13.85 -5.58 3.01
CA MET A 33 12.72 -5.91 3.92
C MET A 33 13.15 -6.75 5.13
N GLU A 34 14.36 -7.32 5.13
CA GLU A 34 14.85 -8.22 6.18
C GLU A 34 14.88 -7.56 7.56
N LYS A 35 15.20 -6.26 7.65
CA LYS A 35 15.16 -5.54 8.92
C LYS A 35 13.73 -5.38 9.47
N ILE A 36 12.74 -5.24 8.59
CA ILE A 36 11.33 -5.14 9.00
C ILE A 36 10.82 -6.51 9.42
N LYS A 37 11.21 -7.57 8.70
CA LYS A 37 10.91 -8.96 9.08
C LYS A 37 11.54 -9.32 10.42
N SER A 38 12.79 -8.90 10.68
CA SER A 38 13.44 -9.17 11.96
C SER A 38 12.71 -8.50 13.12
N LEU A 39 12.23 -7.25 12.95
CA LEU A 39 11.42 -6.58 13.96
C LEU A 39 10.16 -7.39 14.33
N LEU A 40 9.50 -8.02 13.36
CA LEU A 40 8.31 -8.86 13.62
C LEU A 40 8.62 -10.09 14.48
N SER A 41 9.87 -10.57 14.47
CA SER A 41 10.32 -11.70 15.31
C SER A 41 10.64 -11.30 16.75
N GLU A 42 10.81 -10.00 17.01
CA GLU A 42 11.08 -9.47 18.35
C GLU A 42 9.79 -9.32 19.18
N THR A 43 9.89 -9.41 20.50
CA THR A 43 8.75 -9.24 21.41
C THR A 43 8.46 -7.77 21.77
N SER A 44 9.38 -6.86 21.45
CA SER A 44 9.24 -5.43 21.70
C SER A 44 8.07 -4.84 20.88
N PRO A 45 7.27 -3.94 21.48
CA PRO A 45 6.19 -3.26 20.77
C PRO A 45 6.70 -2.41 19.60
N ILE A 46 6.01 -2.49 18.45
CA ILE A 46 6.32 -1.72 17.25
C ILE A 46 5.27 -0.63 17.01
N ARG A 47 5.72 0.59 16.71
CA ARG A 47 4.85 1.66 16.19
C ARG A 47 4.98 1.72 14.68
N TRP A 48 3.89 1.39 14.00
CA TRP A 48 3.73 1.40 12.55
C TRP A 48 3.00 2.67 12.12
N LEU A 49 3.55 3.40 11.17
CA LEU A 49 2.92 4.61 10.62
C LEU A 49 2.59 4.43 9.15
N PHE A 50 1.35 4.73 8.77
CA PHE A 50 0.92 4.92 7.40
C PHE A 50 0.85 6.43 7.12
N TYR A 51 1.60 6.88 6.10
CA TYR A 51 1.76 8.29 5.77
C TYR A 51 1.66 8.52 4.27
N GLY A 52 0.91 9.54 3.85
CA GLY A 52 0.60 9.73 2.44
C GLY A 52 -0.62 10.61 2.19
N ASP A 53 -1.25 10.37 1.04
CA ASP A 53 -2.37 11.14 0.51
C ASP A 53 -3.76 10.50 0.75
N SER A 54 -4.73 10.79 -0.13
CA SER A 54 -6.11 10.27 -0.08
C SER A 54 -6.18 8.75 -0.11
N ILE A 55 -5.29 8.09 -0.86
CA ILE A 55 -5.28 6.62 -0.98
C ILE A 55 -4.88 6.02 0.36
N THR A 56 -3.86 6.59 1.01
CA THR A 56 -3.44 6.15 2.35
C THR A 56 -4.45 6.52 3.41
N HIS A 57 -5.06 7.70 3.32
CA HIS A 57 -6.09 8.16 4.26
C HIS A 57 -7.34 7.26 4.26
N GLY A 58 -7.65 6.57 3.16
CA GLY A 58 -8.78 5.63 3.09
C GLY A 58 -10.17 6.28 3.21
N ALA A 59 -10.25 7.61 3.16
CA ALA A 59 -11.50 8.34 3.30
C ALA A 59 -12.38 8.21 2.05
N LYS A 60 -13.71 8.20 2.26
CA LYS A 60 -14.77 8.24 1.21
C LYS A 60 -14.87 7.00 0.31
N HIS A 61 -13.78 6.55 -0.29
CA HIS A 61 -13.79 5.60 -1.41
C HIS A 61 -13.94 4.13 -0.99
N THR A 62 -13.69 3.81 0.28
CA THR A 62 -14.02 2.50 0.87
C THR A 62 -15.51 2.34 1.21
N CYS A 63 -16.29 3.44 1.16
CA CYS A 63 -17.70 3.48 1.60
C CYS A 63 -17.90 2.96 3.04
N GLY A 64 -16.99 3.29 3.95
CA GLY A 64 -17.05 2.89 5.37
C GLY A 64 -16.53 1.49 5.66
N LYS A 65 -16.05 0.76 4.65
CA LYS A 65 -15.28 -0.47 4.84
C LYS A 65 -13.85 -0.14 5.28
N ARG A 66 -13.18 -1.13 5.86
CA ARG A 66 -11.81 -0.98 6.37
C ARG A 66 -10.84 -0.58 5.27
N ASP A 67 -9.99 0.40 5.56
CA ASP A 67 -8.84 0.72 4.72
C ASP A 67 -7.67 -0.27 4.95
N PHE A 68 -6.57 -0.12 4.19
CA PHE A 68 -5.48 -1.10 4.23
C PHE A 68 -4.64 -1.00 5.50
N SER A 69 -4.62 0.17 6.17
CA SER A 69 -3.98 0.34 7.47
C SER A 69 -4.77 -0.36 8.58
N GLU A 70 -6.10 -0.36 8.48
CA GLU A 70 -6.98 -1.09 9.40
C GLU A 70 -6.94 -2.61 9.18
N LEU A 71 -6.85 -3.07 7.93
CA LEU A 71 -6.60 -4.47 7.61
C LEU A 71 -5.22 -4.92 8.11
N PHE A 72 -4.19 -4.08 7.94
CA PHE A 72 -2.86 -4.32 8.50
C PHE A 72 -2.89 -4.41 10.02
N ARG A 73 -3.63 -3.51 10.68
CA ARG A 73 -3.85 -3.53 12.12
C ARG A 73 -4.48 -4.84 12.59
N GLU A 74 -5.51 -5.33 11.91
CA GLU A 74 -6.12 -6.63 12.22
C GLU A 74 -5.10 -7.77 12.11
N ARG A 75 -4.31 -7.79 11.03
CA ARG A 75 -3.29 -8.82 10.81
C ARG A 75 -2.26 -8.85 11.95
N ILE A 76 -1.70 -7.69 12.27
CA ILE A 76 -0.60 -7.59 13.25
C ILE A 76 -1.10 -7.78 14.68
N LEU A 77 -2.12 -7.02 15.11
CA LEU A 77 -2.50 -6.95 16.51
C LEU A 77 -3.32 -8.17 16.94
N TRP A 78 -4.27 -8.58 16.10
CA TRP A 78 -5.18 -9.68 16.42
C TRP A 78 -4.64 -11.00 15.92
N GLU A 79 -4.45 -11.18 14.61
CA GLU A 79 -4.14 -12.52 14.09
C GLU A 79 -2.72 -12.99 14.46
N MET A 80 -1.73 -12.09 14.40
CA MET A 80 -0.34 -12.39 14.79
C MET A 80 -0.05 -12.16 16.27
N GLN A 81 -1.05 -11.75 17.06
CA GLN A 81 -0.96 -11.56 18.51
C GLN A 81 0.09 -10.53 18.97
N ARG A 82 0.47 -9.57 18.11
CA ARG A 82 1.35 -8.45 18.50
C ARG A 82 0.56 -7.34 19.19
N ARG A 83 -0.12 -7.70 20.29
CA ARG A 83 -1.16 -6.89 20.96
C ARG A 83 -0.70 -5.52 21.46
N ASN A 84 0.60 -5.35 21.67
CA ASN A 84 1.19 -4.11 22.16
C ASN A 84 1.68 -3.19 21.04
N ASP A 85 1.69 -3.66 19.79
CA ASP A 85 2.01 -2.81 18.64
C ASP A 85 0.93 -1.72 18.46
N LEU A 86 1.35 -0.58 17.93
CA LEU A 86 0.45 0.51 17.54
C LEU A 86 0.50 0.68 16.03
N VAL A 87 -0.67 0.76 15.40
CA VAL A 87 -0.80 1.08 13.98
C VAL A 87 -1.51 2.42 13.87
N LEU A 88 -0.84 3.37 13.23
CA LEU A 88 -1.26 4.76 13.10
C LEU A 88 -1.42 5.10 11.61
N ASN A 89 -2.49 5.78 11.26
CA ASN A 89 -2.68 6.37 9.94
C ASN A 89 -2.82 7.89 10.11
N SER A 90 -1.86 8.63 9.55
CA SER A 90 -1.79 10.09 9.66
C SER A 90 -1.90 10.80 8.31
N ALA A 91 -2.13 10.02 7.24
CA ALA A 91 -2.30 10.50 5.89
C ALA A 91 -3.51 11.42 5.77
N TYR A 92 -3.51 12.25 4.73
CA TYR A 92 -4.60 13.19 4.50
C TYR A 92 -4.89 13.38 3.01
N SER A 93 -6.17 13.54 2.69
CA SER A 93 -6.60 13.67 1.30
C SER A 93 -6.04 14.92 0.64
N GLY A 94 -5.55 14.77 -0.60
CA GLY A 94 -5.00 15.86 -1.40
C GLY A 94 -3.54 16.23 -1.09
N PHE A 95 -2.91 15.59 -0.10
CA PHE A 95 -1.50 15.85 0.21
C PHE A 95 -0.58 15.48 -0.95
N LYS A 96 0.48 16.28 -1.06
CA LYS A 96 1.65 16.14 -1.94
C LYS A 96 2.91 15.92 -1.08
N THR A 97 4.07 15.66 -1.69
CA THR A 97 5.33 15.51 -0.93
C THR A 97 5.68 16.74 -0.09
N VAL A 98 5.40 17.94 -0.61
CA VAL A 98 5.63 19.20 0.14
C VAL A 98 4.74 19.31 1.39
N ASP A 99 3.52 18.79 1.37
CA ASP A 99 2.63 18.79 2.53
C ASP A 99 3.14 17.81 3.60
N LEU A 100 3.65 16.64 3.17
CA LEU A 100 4.27 15.68 4.09
C LEU A 100 5.51 16.28 4.77
N LEU A 101 6.34 17.01 4.04
CA LEU A 101 7.50 17.69 4.61
C LEU A 101 7.09 18.78 5.61
N ARG A 102 6.13 19.63 5.22
CA ARG A 102 5.63 20.74 6.05
C ARG A 102 5.07 20.24 7.37
N ASP A 103 4.26 19.17 7.34
CA ASP A 103 3.51 18.70 8.51
C ASP A 103 4.23 17.53 9.23
N PHE A 104 5.46 17.20 8.83
CA PHE A 104 6.21 16.02 9.31
C PHE A 104 6.29 15.95 10.84
N ASP A 105 6.60 17.06 11.50
CA ASP A 105 6.86 17.05 12.94
C ASP A 105 5.62 16.64 13.74
N PHE A 106 4.45 17.11 13.33
CA PHE A 106 3.19 16.79 13.98
C PHE A 106 2.60 15.46 13.52
N ARG A 107 2.64 15.17 12.21
CA ARG A 107 1.95 14.01 11.63
C ARG A 107 2.81 12.75 11.56
N ALA A 108 4.12 12.84 11.76
CA ALA A 108 5.02 11.69 11.74
C ALA A 108 5.93 11.65 12.96
N ALA A 109 6.77 12.68 13.17
CA ALA A 109 7.82 12.65 14.18
C ALA A 109 7.29 12.51 15.61
N ALA A 110 6.18 13.20 15.93
CA ALA A 110 5.54 13.15 17.25
C ALA A 110 5.18 11.71 17.69
N PHE A 111 4.91 10.81 16.75
CA PHE A 111 4.57 9.42 17.02
C PHE A 111 5.79 8.52 17.23
N LYS A 112 7.00 8.99 16.90
CA LYS A 112 8.26 8.23 16.97
C LYS A 112 8.12 6.82 16.36
N PRO A 113 7.68 6.69 15.10
CA PRO A 113 7.44 5.39 14.49
C PRO A 113 8.74 4.58 14.35
N HIS A 114 8.65 3.27 14.53
CA HIS A 114 9.77 2.37 14.21
C HIS A 114 9.77 2.01 12.72
N VAL A 115 8.58 1.90 12.12
CA VAL A 115 8.40 1.66 10.69
C VAL A 115 7.35 2.62 10.12
N ALA A 116 7.64 3.23 8.97
CA ALA A 116 6.73 4.08 8.23
C ALA A 116 6.52 3.58 6.81
N PHE A 117 5.28 3.28 6.44
CA PHE A 117 4.84 3.06 5.07
C PHE A 117 4.47 4.41 4.44
N VAL A 118 5.22 4.81 3.42
CA VAL A 118 5.05 6.11 2.75
C VAL A 118 4.58 5.90 1.31
N MET A 119 3.36 6.32 1.00
CA MET A 119 2.80 6.30 -0.35
C MET A 119 2.35 7.71 -0.76
N ILE A 120 3.01 8.28 -1.75
CA ILE A 120 2.79 9.64 -2.22
C ILE A 120 3.21 9.76 -3.70
N GLY A 121 2.85 10.86 -4.36
CA GLY A 121 3.17 11.11 -5.77
C GLY A 121 1.94 11.22 -6.66
N THR A 122 0.77 10.73 -6.21
CA THR A 122 -0.48 10.79 -6.97
C THR A 122 -0.89 12.24 -7.25
N ASN A 123 -0.96 13.08 -6.20
CA ASN A 123 -1.34 14.49 -6.33
C ASN A 123 -0.20 15.36 -6.85
N ASP A 124 1.05 14.96 -6.62
CA ASP A 124 2.24 15.60 -7.18
C ASP A 124 2.21 15.52 -8.71
N SER A 125 1.82 14.36 -9.26
CA SER A 125 1.72 14.13 -10.70
C SER A 125 0.69 15.03 -11.41
N ALA A 126 -0.33 15.47 -10.69
CA ALA A 126 -1.35 16.41 -11.14
C ALA A 126 -1.00 17.88 -10.85
N SER A 127 0.26 18.17 -10.53
CA SER A 127 0.75 19.51 -10.22
C SER A 127 1.95 19.91 -11.06
N GLU A 128 2.34 21.18 -10.96
CA GLU A 128 3.45 21.77 -11.73
C GLU A 128 4.85 21.32 -11.25
N ILE A 129 4.95 20.46 -10.23
CA ILE A 129 6.24 19.94 -9.76
C ILE A 129 6.89 19.06 -10.84
N ASP A 130 8.19 19.24 -11.06
CA ASP A 130 8.97 18.35 -11.91
C ASP A 130 9.45 17.10 -11.15
N LEU A 131 9.95 16.11 -11.88
CA LEU A 131 10.42 14.86 -11.28
C LEU A 131 11.66 15.07 -10.39
N ALA A 132 12.51 16.05 -10.69
CA ALA A 132 13.73 16.30 -9.94
C ALA A 132 13.41 16.87 -8.55
N GLU A 133 12.49 17.82 -8.47
CA GLU A 133 12.02 18.40 -7.22
C GLU A 133 11.20 17.38 -6.41
N TYR A 134 10.37 16.56 -7.05
CA TYR A 134 9.70 15.44 -6.37
C TYR A 134 10.70 14.47 -5.74
N GLN A 135 11.73 14.05 -6.50
CA GLN A 135 12.79 13.19 -5.99
C GLN A 135 13.57 13.85 -4.85
N LYS A 136 13.87 15.15 -4.95
CA LYS A 136 14.51 15.92 -3.88
C LYS A 136 13.67 15.91 -2.61
N GLN A 137 12.36 16.18 -2.71
CA GLN A 137 11.45 16.17 -1.57
C GLN A 137 11.29 14.78 -0.94
N LEU A 138 11.22 13.72 -1.74
CA LEU A 138 11.26 12.36 -1.21
C LEU A 138 12.56 12.06 -0.45
N ASN A 139 13.71 12.49 -0.96
CA ASN A 139 14.98 12.32 -0.27
C ASN A 139 15.01 13.06 1.07
N GLU A 140 14.53 14.30 1.11
CA GLU A 140 14.41 15.08 2.34
C GLU A 140 13.47 14.40 3.36
N LEU A 141 12.36 13.83 2.89
CA LEU A 141 11.44 13.10 3.74
C LEU A 141 12.10 11.85 4.35
N LEU A 142 12.88 11.11 3.55
CA LEU A 142 13.67 9.98 4.03
C LEU A 142 14.74 10.41 5.05
N ASP A 143 15.39 11.56 4.85
CA ASP A 143 16.37 12.11 5.80
C ASP A 143 15.71 12.46 7.14
N LYS A 144 14.52 13.06 7.10
CA LYS A 144 13.71 13.36 8.29
C LYS A 144 13.31 12.10 9.07
N PHE A 145 12.90 11.03 8.39
CA PHE A 145 12.62 9.75 9.05
C PHE A 145 13.88 9.08 9.60
N ALA A 146 15.01 9.15 8.88
CA ALA A 146 16.28 8.61 9.35
C ALA A 146 16.77 9.32 10.63
N ALA A 147 16.57 10.64 10.73
CA ALA A 147 16.94 11.43 11.91
C ALA A 147 16.18 11.05 13.19
N ILE A 148 15.09 10.28 13.08
CA ILE A 148 14.32 9.74 14.21
C ILE A 148 14.38 8.22 14.29
N ASP A 149 15.38 7.60 13.68
CA ASP A 149 15.64 6.15 13.64
C ASP A 149 14.48 5.31 13.07
N CYS A 150 13.65 5.89 12.21
CA CYS A 150 12.53 5.21 11.58
C CYS A 150 12.94 4.44 10.32
N GLN A 151 12.48 3.20 10.17
CA GLN A 151 12.61 2.44 8.93
C GLN A 151 11.49 2.79 7.96
N VAL A 152 11.84 3.30 6.78
CA VAL A 152 10.83 3.64 5.77
C VAL A 152 10.64 2.46 4.81
N VAL A 153 9.39 2.20 4.44
CA VAL A 153 8.99 1.42 3.27
C VAL A 153 8.33 2.38 2.31
N LEU A 154 8.98 2.66 1.19
CA LEU A 154 8.35 3.44 0.13
C LEU A 154 7.32 2.56 -0.59
N GLN A 155 6.25 3.19 -1.07
CA GLN A 155 5.23 2.53 -1.87
C GLN A 155 4.93 3.41 -3.09
N THR A 156 4.95 2.82 -4.28
CA THR A 156 4.47 3.55 -5.47
C THR A 156 2.95 3.74 -5.37
N PRO A 157 2.38 4.84 -5.90
CA PRO A 157 0.93 4.93 -6.06
C PRO A 157 0.41 3.80 -6.97
N PRO A 158 -0.81 3.28 -6.75
CA PRO A 158 -1.45 2.37 -7.71
C PRO A 158 -1.67 3.08 -9.07
N PRO A 159 -1.85 2.33 -10.15
CA PRO A 159 -2.11 2.91 -11.46
C PRO A 159 -3.47 3.63 -11.47
N VAL A 160 -3.57 4.69 -12.26
CA VAL A 160 -4.86 5.33 -12.59
C VAL A 160 -5.50 4.53 -13.71
N LEU A 161 -6.81 4.29 -13.64
CA LEU A 161 -7.51 3.56 -14.69
C LEU A 161 -7.34 4.26 -16.04
N ARG A 162 -6.77 3.47 -16.96
CA ARG A 162 -6.16 3.89 -18.24
C ARG A 162 -6.93 5.00 -18.97
N ASN A 163 -6.29 6.17 -19.08
CA ASN A 163 -6.74 7.32 -19.87
C ASN A 163 -8.09 7.92 -19.44
N LEU A 164 -8.55 7.67 -18.21
CA LEU A 164 -9.80 8.23 -17.70
C LEU A 164 -9.60 9.47 -16.81
N ASP A 165 -8.36 9.86 -16.53
CA ASP A 165 -8.00 11.11 -15.84
C ASP A 165 -6.84 11.82 -16.54
N GLU A 166 -7.18 12.86 -17.32
CA GLU A 166 -6.23 13.68 -18.06
C GLU A 166 -5.25 14.44 -17.15
N GLN A 167 -5.60 14.67 -15.89
CA GLN A 167 -4.73 15.39 -14.95
C GLN A 167 -3.63 14.49 -14.37
N ARG A 168 -3.78 13.16 -14.46
CA ARG A 168 -2.89 12.19 -13.79
C ARG A 168 -2.13 11.30 -14.76
N VAL A 169 -1.95 11.75 -16.01
CA VAL A 169 -1.17 11.06 -17.04
C VAL A 169 0.29 10.84 -16.64
N ARG A 170 0.81 11.63 -15.69
CA ARG A 170 2.19 11.57 -15.20
C ARG A 170 2.40 10.57 -14.06
N VAL A 171 1.37 9.95 -13.50
CA VAL A 171 1.52 8.94 -12.41
C VAL A 171 2.59 7.87 -12.72
N PRO A 172 2.69 7.29 -13.94
CA PRO A 172 3.74 6.34 -14.27
C PRO A 172 5.16 6.90 -14.08
N GLU A 173 5.38 8.17 -14.42
CA GLU A 173 6.67 8.85 -14.26
C GLU A 173 7.02 9.06 -12.79
N PHE A 174 6.03 9.39 -11.94
CA PHE A 174 6.22 9.56 -10.50
C PHE A 174 6.44 8.23 -9.77
N ALA A 175 5.77 7.16 -10.21
CA ALA A 175 6.04 5.81 -9.73
C ALA A 175 7.49 5.38 -10.05
N GLU A 176 7.95 5.68 -11.27
CA GLU A 176 9.35 5.43 -11.67
C GLU A 176 10.35 6.28 -10.87
N ALA A 177 10.04 7.56 -10.66
CA ALA A 177 10.86 8.43 -9.83
C ALA A 177 10.99 7.92 -8.38
N ALA A 178 9.90 7.38 -7.82
CA ALA A 178 9.92 6.74 -6.49
C ALA A 178 10.78 5.47 -6.47
N ARG A 179 10.72 4.62 -7.51
CA ARG A 179 11.61 3.45 -7.66
C ARG A 179 13.08 3.85 -7.65
N GLN A 180 13.43 4.88 -8.41
CA GLN A 180 14.80 5.38 -8.48
C GLN A 180 15.31 5.91 -7.14
N VAL A 181 14.46 6.63 -6.38
CA VAL A 181 14.83 7.08 -5.03
C VAL A 181 15.05 5.89 -4.11
N ALA A 182 14.12 4.92 -4.08
CA ALA A 182 14.24 3.73 -3.26
C ALA A 182 15.53 2.94 -3.56
N GLN A 183 15.85 2.75 -4.85
CA GLN A 183 17.07 2.07 -5.28
C GLN A 183 18.33 2.83 -4.88
N LYS A 184 18.40 4.15 -5.13
CA LYS A 184 19.57 4.99 -4.80
C LYS A 184 19.80 5.07 -3.28
N ARG A 185 18.71 5.12 -2.50
CA ARG A 185 18.73 5.24 -1.04
C ARG A 185 18.77 3.90 -0.32
N ASN A 186 18.69 2.80 -1.05
CA ASN A 186 18.74 1.46 -0.48
C ASN A 186 17.59 1.19 0.51
N VAL A 187 16.40 1.76 0.22
CA VAL A 187 15.19 1.71 1.06
C VAL A 187 14.22 0.69 0.45
N PRO A 188 13.52 -0.14 1.26
CA PRO A 188 12.50 -1.04 0.76
C PRO A 188 11.41 -0.32 -0.06
N LEU A 189 10.94 -0.97 -1.12
CA LEU A 189 9.86 -0.50 -1.96
C LEU A 189 8.80 -1.59 -2.18
N ILE A 190 7.52 -1.23 -2.05
CA ILE A 190 6.38 -2.02 -2.53
C ILE A 190 5.81 -1.34 -3.78
N ASP A 191 5.93 -2.00 -4.93
CA ASP A 191 5.56 -1.44 -6.23
C ASP A 191 4.11 -1.76 -6.60
N HIS A 192 3.15 -1.15 -5.90
CA HIS A 192 1.73 -1.30 -6.22
C HIS A 192 1.40 -0.96 -7.68
N PHE A 193 2.10 0.03 -8.27
CA PHE A 193 1.87 0.42 -9.66
C PHE A 193 2.01 -0.80 -10.57
N LYS A 194 3.15 -1.49 -10.47
CA LYS A 194 3.44 -2.68 -11.26
C LYS A 194 2.55 -3.86 -10.87
N LEU A 195 2.41 -4.14 -9.57
CA LEU A 195 1.63 -5.28 -9.05
C LEU A 195 0.14 -5.20 -9.42
N TRP A 196 -0.37 -4.02 -9.73
CA TRP A 196 -1.76 -3.81 -10.16
C TRP A 196 -1.91 -3.87 -11.67
N GLN A 197 -0.93 -3.37 -12.43
CA GLN A 197 -0.95 -3.51 -13.91
C GLN A 197 -0.93 -4.98 -14.36
N GLU A 198 -0.30 -5.85 -13.58
CA GLU A 198 -0.25 -7.30 -13.83
C GLU A 198 -1.51 -8.03 -13.35
N CYS A 199 -2.42 -7.34 -12.65
CA CYS A 199 -3.64 -7.91 -12.09
C CYS A 199 -4.80 -7.86 -13.11
N PRO A 200 -5.35 -9.01 -13.57
CA PRO A 200 -6.45 -9.04 -14.54
C PRO A 200 -7.73 -8.37 -14.03
N ALA A 201 -7.90 -8.27 -12.71
CA ALA A 201 -9.06 -7.66 -12.06
C ALA A 201 -8.83 -6.20 -11.64
N GLU A 202 -7.77 -5.52 -12.11
CA GLU A 202 -7.42 -4.12 -11.76
C GLU A 202 -8.63 -3.17 -11.80
N PHE A 203 -9.46 -3.30 -12.83
CA PHE A 203 -10.65 -2.48 -13.01
C PHE A 203 -11.63 -2.54 -11.82
N TYR A 204 -11.76 -3.71 -11.19
CA TYR A 204 -12.66 -3.92 -10.05
C TYR A 204 -12.09 -3.43 -8.72
N LEU A 205 -10.83 -2.99 -8.69
CA LEU A 205 -10.16 -2.52 -7.47
C LEU A 205 -10.40 -1.03 -7.19
N HIS A 206 -10.99 -0.29 -8.12
CA HIS A 206 -11.17 1.15 -8.00
C HIS A 206 -12.62 1.55 -7.70
N ALA A 207 -12.80 2.61 -6.91
CA ALA A 207 -14.09 3.25 -6.62
C ALA A 207 -14.45 4.31 -7.66
N ASP A 208 -13.42 4.98 -8.19
CA ASP A 208 -13.49 5.89 -9.33
C ASP A 208 -12.28 5.64 -10.25
N VAL A 209 -11.87 6.60 -11.06
CA VAL A 209 -10.73 6.43 -11.99
C VAL A 209 -9.38 6.34 -11.25
N LEU A 210 -9.32 6.73 -9.98
CA LEU A 210 -8.10 6.98 -9.22
C LEU A 210 -8.03 6.19 -7.91
N HIS A 211 -9.08 6.27 -7.10
CA HIS A 211 -9.05 5.81 -5.73
C HIS A 211 -9.44 4.35 -5.64
N PRO A 212 -8.67 3.53 -4.89
CA PRO A 212 -9.07 2.19 -4.53
C PRO A 212 -10.43 2.14 -3.82
N ASN A 213 -11.26 1.17 -4.20
CA ASN A 213 -12.42 0.78 -3.39
C ASN A 213 -11.97 -0.20 -2.29
N ALA A 214 -12.91 -0.74 -1.51
CA ALA A 214 -12.59 -1.69 -0.46
C ALA A 214 -11.80 -2.94 -0.93
N LEU A 215 -12.06 -3.46 -2.14
CA LEU A 215 -11.27 -4.56 -2.71
C LEU A 215 -9.86 -4.11 -3.07
N GLY A 216 -9.70 -2.89 -3.59
CA GLY A 216 -8.39 -2.30 -3.82
C GLY A 216 -7.60 -2.10 -2.53
N HIS A 217 -8.25 -1.66 -1.44
CA HIS A 217 -7.63 -1.60 -0.12
C HIS A 217 -7.21 -2.98 0.41
N ILE A 218 -7.99 -4.04 0.15
CA ILE A 218 -7.57 -5.42 0.43
C ILE A 218 -6.32 -5.78 -0.39
N LYS A 219 -6.28 -5.44 -1.67
CA LYS A 219 -5.10 -5.68 -2.54
C LYS A 219 -3.86 -4.94 -2.02
N LEU A 220 -3.97 -3.67 -1.61
CA LEU A 220 -2.86 -2.93 -1.00
C LEU A 220 -2.33 -3.65 0.26
N ALA A 221 -3.24 -4.06 1.15
CA ALA A 221 -2.86 -4.79 2.36
C ALA A 221 -2.17 -6.13 2.01
N HIS A 222 -2.68 -6.87 1.03
CA HIS A 222 -2.09 -8.13 0.58
C HIS A 222 -0.70 -7.96 -0.02
N ASP A 223 -0.47 -6.90 -0.79
CA ASP A 223 0.86 -6.56 -1.32
C ASP A 223 1.85 -6.31 -0.18
N ILE A 224 1.44 -5.57 0.86
CA ILE A 224 2.24 -5.35 2.08
C ILE A 224 2.52 -6.68 2.79
N PHE A 225 1.49 -7.50 3.01
CA PHE A 225 1.63 -8.78 3.70
C PHE A 225 2.59 -9.73 2.97
N LYS A 226 2.53 -9.78 1.63
CA LYS A 226 3.44 -10.59 0.80
C LYS A 226 4.87 -10.05 0.85
N ALA A 227 5.05 -8.73 0.86
CA ALA A 227 6.36 -8.12 0.98
C ALA A 227 7.01 -8.38 2.36
N MET A 228 6.19 -8.53 3.40
CA MET A 228 6.62 -8.81 4.78
C MET A 228 6.64 -10.31 5.14
N ASP A 229 6.31 -11.21 4.20
CA ASP A 229 6.15 -12.65 4.44
C ASP A 229 5.16 -13.00 5.57
N ILE A 230 4.09 -12.22 5.70
CA ILE A 230 2.99 -12.45 6.66
C ILE A 230 1.65 -12.71 5.98
N PHE A 231 1.62 -12.83 4.65
CA PHE A 231 0.44 -13.23 3.90
C PHE A 231 0.15 -14.73 4.09
N ASP A 232 -1.06 -15.07 4.54
CA ASP A 232 -1.43 -16.45 4.84
C ASP A 232 -2.91 -16.72 4.53
N ILE A 233 -3.19 -17.26 3.35
CA ILE A 233 -4.56 -17.60 2.93
C ILE A 233 -5.19 -18.72 3.78
N GLN A 234 -4.38 -19.57 4.43
CA GLN A 234 -4.85 -20.73 5.17
C GLN A 234 -5.28 -20.40 6.59
N SER A 235 -4.71 -19.38 7.23
CA SER A 235 -5.04 -19.06 8.63
C SER A 235 -5.53 -17.62 8.87
N SER A 236 -5.34 -16.70 7.93
CA SER A 236 -5.73 -15.30 8.08
C SER A 236 -7.09 -15.01 7.44
N TRP A 237 -7.98 -14.36 8.19
CA TRP A 237 -9.25 -13.87 7.67
C TRP A 237 -9.05 -12.68 6.76
N VAL A 238 -8.10 -11.78 7.08
CA VAL A 238 -7.80 -10.61 6.24
C VAL A 238 -7.03 -10.95 4.97
N CYS A 239 -6.30 -12.08 4.93
CA CYS A 239 -5.69 -12.55 3.68
C CYS A 239 -6.70 -13.27 2.76
N ARG A 240 -7.88 -13.63 3.27
CA ARG A 240 -8.97 -14.24 2.49
C ARG A 240 -9.93 -13.17 1.97
N PHE A 241 -10.47 -13.40 0.78
CA PHE A 241 -11.68 -12.70 0.36
C PHE A 241 -12.89 -13.40 0.99
N TYR A 242 -13.51 -12.75 1.99
CA TYR A 242 -14.78 -13.21 2.52
C TYR A 242 -15.92 -12.70 1.64
N ALA A 243 -16.55 -13.62 0.91
CA ALA A 243 -17.89 -13.41 0.36
C ALA A 243 -18.88 -14.08 1.34
N PRO A 244 -19.82 -13.34 1.95
CA PRO A 244 -20.88 -13.98 2.72
C PRO A 244 -21.66 -14.94 1.81
N GLU A 245 -21.89 -16.17 2.26
CA GLU A 245 -22.61 -17.18 1.48
C GLU A 245 -24.09 -16.80 1.23
N SER A 246 -24.64 -15.89 2.02
CA SER A 246 -25.90 -15.20 1.77
C SER A 246 -26.05 -14.00 2.71
N LEU A 247 -26.74 -12.95 2.24
CA LEU A 247 -27.33 -11.90 3.07
C LEU A 247 -28.84 -12.15 3.15
#